data_AF-A0A820EJ01-F1
#
_entry.id   AF-A0A820EJ01-F1
#
_cell.length_a   1.000
_cell.length_b   1.000
_cell.length_c   1.000
_cell.angle_alpha   90.00
_cell.angle_beta   90.00
_cell.angle_gamma   90.00
#
_symmetry.space_group_name_H-M   'P 1'
#
loop_
_entity.id
_entity.type
_entity.pdbx_description
1 polymer ?
#
loop_
_entity_poly.entity_id
_entity_poly.type
_entity_poly.pdbx_seq_one_letter_code
_entity_poly.pdbx_strand_id
1 'polypeptide(L)'
;MVLRTLSIVDYVILITLLLSSAVIGALFGFVKSKKSSAKEFLLADGGMGVIPTALSIMVSFLSAITLLGTPSEVYVYGTMYCYQGKLLIYYLHSLKYQNLRATVIILYQQEFSYLFGLGISWTIASTVTALVFMPKFREINCTSAYEYLEKRFDRKVRMCASFAFSFFMVNNLN
;
A
#
# COMPACT_ATOMS: atom_id res chain seq x y z
N MET A 1 -3.44 33.68 -11.18
CA MET A 1 -2.40 32.72 -11.60
C MET A 1 -1.07 33.22 -11.07
N VAL A 2 -0.71 32.89 -9.84
CA VAL A 2 0.55 33.35 -9.23
C VAL A 2 1.60 32.27 -9.52
N LEU A 3 2.53 32.56 -10.42
CA LEU A 3 3.76 31.79 -10.58
C LEU A 3 4.65 32.07 -9.37
N ARG A 4 4.37 31.44 -8.22
CA ARG A 4 5.34 31.39 -7.11
C ARG A 4 6.45 30.46 -7.55
N THR A 5 7.57 31.04 -7.95
CA THR A 5 8.87 30.36 -7.99
C THR A 5 9.10 29.67 -6.64
N LEU A 6 9.64 28.44 -6.69
CA LEU A 6 9.94 27.65 -5.50
C LEU A 6 10.76 28.49 -4.51
N SER A 7 10.29 28.55 -3.26
CA SER A 7 10.97 29.31 -2.21
C SER A 7 12.27 28.59 -1.85
N ILE A 8 13.23 29.34 -1.29
CA ILE A 8 14.49 28.77 -0.79
C ILE A 8 14.22 27.64 0.22
N VAL A 9 13.12 27.75 0.98
CA VAL A 9 12.67 26.74 1.94
C VAL A 9 12.33 25.40 1.25
N ASP A 10 11.67 25.44 0.08
CA ASP A 10 11.26 24.24 -0.66
C ASP A 10 12.50 23.46 -1.15
N TYR A 11 13.51 24.20 -1.62
CA TYR A 11 14.80 23.62 -2.01
C TYR A 11 15.56 23.02 -0.84
N VAL A 12 15.59 23.69 0.32
CA VAL A 12 16.25 23.17 1.52
C VAL A 12 15.60 21.86 1.98
N ILE A 13 14.26 21.78 2.00
CA ILE A 13 13.53 20.56 2.33
C ILE A 13 13.84 19.45 1.34
N LEU A 14 13.80 19.74 0.03
CA LEU A 14 14.07 18.77 -1.03
C LEU A 14 15.49 18.21 -0.96
N ILE A 15 16.48 19.07 -0.77
CA ILE A 15 17.89 18.66 -0.64
C ILE A 15 18.08 17.83 0.64
N THR A 16 17.51 18.26 1.77
CA THR A 16 17.64 17.52 3.03
C THR A 16 17.00 16.13 2.94
N LEU A 17 15.83 16.02 2.29
CA LEU A 17 15.15 14.75 2.06
C LEU A 17 16.00 13.82 1.17
N LEU A 18 16.50 14.33 0.04
CA LEU A 18 17.36 13.56 -0.88
C LEU A 18 18.65 13.10 -0.19
N LEU A 19 19.31 14.00 0.55
CA LEU A 19 20.53 13.67 1.28
C LEU A 19 20.23 12.62 2.36
N SER A 20 19.14 12.74 3.10
CA SER A 20 18.80 11.74 4.13
C SER A 20 18.58 10.34 3.54
N SER A 21 17.84 10.23 2.43
CA SER A 21 17.64 8.97 1.71
C SER A 21 18.95 8.40 1.13
N ALA A 22 19.76 9.25 0.49
CA ALA A 22 21.05 8.86 -0.07
C ALA A 22 22.06 8.44 1.00
N VAL A 23 22.08 9.12 2.16
CA VAL A 23 22.95 8.79 3.30
C VAL A 23 22.56 7.45 3.88
N ILE A 24 21.26 7.16 4.08
CA ILE A 24 20.81 5.85 4.56
C ILE A 24 21.23 4.76 3.55
N GLY A 25 21.02 4.97 2.26
CA GLY A 25 21.45 4.04 1.20
C GLY A 25 22.96 3.82 1.16
N ALA A 26 23.76 4.89 1.28
CA ALA A 26 25.22 4.84 1.28
C ALA A 26 25.76 4.17 2.55
N LEU A 27 25.20 4.44 3.73
CA LEU A 27 25.57 3.78 4.98
C LEU A 27 25.34 2.27 4.86
N PHE A 28 24.17 1.83 4.38
CA PHE A 28 23.90 0.41 4.18
C PHE A 28 24.77 -0.22 3.07
N GLY A 29 25.03 0.52 1.99
CA GLY A 29 25.83 0.06 0.85
C GLY A 29 27.33 -0.08 1.15
N PHE A 30 27.94 0.92 1.80
CA PHE A 30 29.37 0.93 2.09
C PHE A 30 29.75 0.25 3.40
N VAL A 31 28.95 0.40 4.47
CA VAL A 31 29.29 -0.14 5.80
C VAL A 31 28.95 -1.63 5.92
N LYS A 32 27.90 -2.10 5.24
CA LYS A 32 27.43 -3.50 5.32
C LYS A 32 27.89 -4.39 4.16
N SER A 33 28.72 -3.87 3.25
CA SER A 33 29.27 -4.52 2.04
C SER A 33 30.03 -5.84 2.29
N LYS A 34 30.36 -6.17 3.55
CA LYS A 34 31.13 -7.39 3.91
C LYS A 34 30.34 -8.69 4.04
N LYS A 35 29.00 -8.71 3.91
CA LYS A 35 28.20 -9.95 3.99
C LYS A 35 27.69 -10.40 2.60
N SER A 36 28.35 -11.40 2.01
CA SER A 36 28.26 -11.74 0.58
C SER A 36 27.23 -12.80 0.19
N SER A 37 26.10 -12.95 0.91
CA SER A 37 25.03 -13.86 0.47
C SER A 37 23.74 -13.10 0.18
N ALA A 38 23.25 -13.17 -1.06
CA ALA A 38 22.00 -12.53 -1.50
C ALA A 38 20.81 -12.91 -0.60
N LYS A 39 20.82 -14.13 -0.05
CA LYS A 39 19.82 -14.61 0.92
C LYS A 39 19.86 -13.83 2.24
N GLU A 40 21.05 -13.51 2.73
CA GLU A 40 21.23 -12.79 4.00
C GLU A 40 20.91 -11.29 3.83
N PHE A 41 21.19 -10.73 2.65
CA PHE A 41 20.76 -9.37 2.30
C PHE A 41 19.23 -9.24 2.18
N LEU A 42 18.58 -10.18 1.48
CA LEU A 42 17.13 -10.15 1.25
C LEU A 42 16.31 -10.49 2.50
N LEU A 43 16.78 -11.43 3.33
CA LEU A 43 16.04 -11.86 4.52
C LEU A 43 16.43 -11.10 5.79
N ALA A 44 17.48 -10.26 5.73
CA ALA A 44 18.02 -9.55 6.90
C ALA A 44 18.14 -10.46 8.13
N ASP A 45 18.77 -11.63 7.94
CA ASP A 45 19.01 -12.68 8.95
C ASP A 45 17.76 -13.17 9.71
N GLY A 46 16.54 -12.90 9.21
CA GLY A 46 15.28 -13.29 9.85
C GLY A 46 14.99 -12.60 11.20
N GLY A 47 15.87 -11.68 11.64
CA GLY A 47 15.82 -11.00 12.93
C GLY A 47 15.19 -9.60 12.90
N MET A 48 14.60 -9.18 11.79
CA MET A 48 13.93 -7.87 11.72
C MET A 48 12.71 -7.84 12.64
N GLY A 49 12.66 -6.84 13.52
CA GLY A 49 11.53 -6.63 14.41
C GLY A 49 10.22 -6.41 13.66
N VAL A 50 9.10 -6.72 14.32
CA VAL A 50 7.75 -6.57 13.75
C VAL A 50 7.45 -5.10 13.41
N ILE A 51 7.90 -4.15 14.24
CA ILE A 51 7.61 -2.72 14.06
C ILE A 51 8.26 -2.17 12.77
N PRO A 52 9.58 -2.32 12.51
CA PRO A 52 10.18 -1.90 11.24
C PRO A 52 9.56 -2.57 10.01
N THR A 53 9.21 -3.85 10.12
CA THR A 53 8.62 -4.62 9.02
C THR A 53 7.22 -4.11 8.68
N ALA A 54 6.38 -3.89 9.70
CA ALA A 54 5.03 -3.35 9.54
C ALA A 54 5.07 -1.92 8.97
N LEU A 55 6.00 -1.08 9.44
CA LEU A 55 6.19 0.27 8.92
C LEU A 55 6.59 0.26 7.44
N SER A 56 7.50 -0.63 7.02
CA SER A 56 7.88 -0.78 5.62
C SER A 56 6.70 -1.21 4.75
N ILE A 57 5.90 -2.19 5.20
CA ILE A 57 4.71 -2.65 4.50
C ILE A 57 3.68 -1.51 4.38
N MET A 58 3.48 -0.73 5.46
CA MET A 58 2.59 0.43 5.45
C MET A 58 3.03 1.48 4.43
N VAL A 59 4.33 1.80 4.37
CA VAL A 59 4.87 2.73 3.37
C VAL A 59 4.69 2.22 1.94
N SER A 60 4.82 0.91 1.70
CA SER A 60 4.55 0.32 0.38
C SER A 60 3.08 0.44 -0.06
N PHE A 61 2.14 0.50 0.87
CA PHE A 61 0.72 0.71 0.56
C PHE A 61 0.33 2.20 0.42
N LEU A 62 1.10 3.11 1.00
CA LEU A 62 0.86 4.56 0.92
C LEU A 62 1.42 5.12 -0.41
N SER A 63 0.59 5.09 -1.46
CA SER A 63 0.92 5.70 -2.76
C SER A 63 0.57 7.20 -2.81
N ALA A 64 1.26 7.94 -3.69
CA ALA A 64 0.96 9.34 -4.00
C ALA A 64 -0.50 9.56 -4.45
N ILE A 65 -1.13 8.53 -5.02
CA ILE A 65 -2.54 8.55 -5.43
C ILE A 65 -3.45 8.77 -4.22
N THR A 66 -3.22 8.10 -3.09
CA THR A 66 -4.06 8.28 -1.89
C THR A 66 -3.75 9.61 -1.20
N LEU A 67 -2.48 10.01 -1.17
CA LEU A 67 -2.03 11.22 -0.50
C LEU A 67 -2.54 12.51 -1.16
N LEU A 68 -2.64 12.53 -2.49
CA LEU A 68 -3.17 13.67 -3.24
C LEU A 68 -4.65 13.48 -3.64
N GLY A 69 -5.07 12.25 -3.87
CA GLY A 69 -6.44 11.90 -4.25
C GLY A 69 -7.44 12.20 -3.14
N THR A 70 -7.21 11.68 -1.93
CA THR A 70 -8.14 11.87 -0.81
C THR A 70 -8.38 13.33 -0.42
N PRO A 71 -7.37 14.23 -0.31
CA PRO A 71 -7.66 15.64 -0.06
C PRO A 71 -8.31 16.32 -1.27
N SER A 72 -8.00 15.90 -2.51
CA SER A 72 -8.64 16.48 -3.70
C SER A 72 -10.13 16.14 -3.77
N GLU A 73 -10.50 14.91 -3.40
CA GLU A 73 -11.89 14.47 -3.26
C GLU A 73 -12.57 15.20 -2.10
N VAL A 74 -11.92 15.35 -0.94
CA VAL A 74 -12.44 16.12 0.20
C VAL A 74 -12.62 17.61 -0.18
N TYR A 75 -11.77 18.16 -1.04
CA TYR A 75 -11.86 19.55 -1.47
C TYR A 75 -13.04 19.78 -2.42
N VAL A 76 -13.32 18.83 -3.33
CA VAL A 76 -14.43 18.92 -4.30
C VAL A 76 -15.76 18.50 -3.70
N TYR A 77 -15.79 17.43 -2.90
CA TYR A 77 -17.01 16.86 -2.31
C TYR A 77 -17.23 17.28 -0.84
N GLY A 78 -16.31 18.01 -0.23
CA GLY A 78 -16.43 18.55 1.12
C GLY A 78 -16.30 17.49 2.23
N THR A 79 -16.83 17.81 3.42
CA THR A 79 -16.86 16.91 4.59
C THR A 79 -17.70 15.64 4.38
N MET A 80 -18.35 15.48 3.22
CA MET A 80 -19.05 14.25 2.86
C MET A 80 -18.14 13.03 2.96
N TYR A 81 -16.81 13.19 2.80
CA TYR A 81 -15.83 12.13 3.08
C TYR A 81 -15.65 11.80 4.57
N CYS A 82 -15.74 12.79 5.46
CA CYS A 82 -15.59 12.59 6.90
C CYS A 82 -16.89 12.09 7.59
N TYR A 83 -18.07 12.39 7.03
CA TYR A 83 -19.37 11.92 7.54
C TYR A 83 -19.70 10.45 7.19
N GLN A 84 -18.81 9.80 6.45
CA GLN A 84 -18.94 8.45 5.91
C GLN A 84 -19.20 7.35 6.94
N GLY A 85 -18.74 7.49 8.19
CA GLY A 85 -19.05 6.56 9.28
C GLY A 85 -20.43 6.78 9.92
N LYS A 86 -20.98 8.00 9.89
CA LYS A 86 -22.32 8.33 10.42
C LYS A 86 -23.43 8.03 9.43
N LEU A 87 -23.14 8.05 8.13
CA LEU A 87 -24.12 7.81 7.06
C LEU A 87 -24.69 6.38 7.10
N LEU A 88 -23.91 5.36 7.50
CA LEU A 88 -24.37 3.98 7.64
C LEU A 88 -25.51 3.82 8.68
N ILE A 89 -25.38 4.51 9.83
CA ILE A 89 -26.38 4.53 10.91
C ILE A 89 -27.63 5.31 10.47
N TYR A 90 -27.43 6.44 9.77
CA TYR A 90 -28.52 7.21 9.20
C TYR A 90 -29.23 6.46 8.07
N TYR A 91 -28.53 5.60 7.33
CA TYR A 91 -29.09 4.81 6.23
C TYR A 91 -30.02 3.70 6.72
N LEU A 92 -29.63 2.98 7.79
CA LEU A 92 -30.51 2.03 8.48
C LEU A 92 -31.80 2.72 8.97
N HIS A 93 -31.72 3.98 9.37
CA HIS A 93 -32.87 4.79 9.78
C HIS A 93 -33.69 5.31 8.59
N SER A 94 -33.04 5.71 7.50
CA SER A 94 -33.64 6.36 6.33
C SER A 94 -34.30 5.39 5.34
N LEU A 95 -34.02 4.09 5.40
CA LEU A 95 -34.73 3.04 4.64
C LEU A 95 -36.24 3.01 4.92
N LYS A 96 -36.71 3.71 5.95
CA LYS A 96 -38.13 3.85 6.29
C LYS A 96 -38.87 4.92 5.47
N TYR A 97 -38.18 5.82 4.76
CA TYR A 97 -38.79 6.97 4.09
C TYR A 97 -38.33 7.09 2.63
N GLN A 98 -39.05 6.44 1.71
CA GLN A 98 -38.87 6.62 0.28
C GLN A 98 -39.52 7.93 -0.21
N ASN A 99 -38.79 8.73 -1.00
CA ASN A 99 -39.07 8.94 -2.44
C ASN A 99 -38.19 10.02 -3.13
N LEU A 100 -37.90 9.78 -4.42
CA LEU A 100 -37.29 10.57 -5.51
C LEU A 100 -35.93 11.29 -5.31
N ARG A 101 -35.54 11.75 -4.11
CA ARG A 101 -34.17 12.25 -3.87
C ARG A 101 -33.13 11.14 -3.65
N ALA A 102 -33.61 9.90 -3.56
CA ALA A 102 -32.81 8.73 -3.28
C ALA A 102 -31.87 8.36 -4.43
N THR A 103 -32.21 8.61 -5.70
CA THR A 103 -31.43 8.09 -6.84
C THR A 103 -30.01 8.69 -6.96
N VAL A 104 -29.85 10.01 -6.75
CA VAL A 104 -28.52 10.66 -6.77
C VAL A 104 -27.69 10.28 -5.55
N ILE A 105 -28.35 10.09 -4.39
CA ILE A 105 -27.71 9.65 -3.15
C ILE A 105 -27.28 8.18 -3.27
N ILE A 106 -28.08 7.32 -3.89
CA ILE A 106 -27.79 5.89 -4.12
C ILE A 106 -26.56 5.70 -5.02
N LEU A 107 -26.36 6.54 -6.05
CA LEU A 107 -25.20 6.45 -6.94
C LEU A 107 -23.88 6.85 -6.24
N TYR A 108 -23.87 7.91 -5.43
CA TYR A 108 -22.71 8.26 -4.59
C TYR A 108 -22.44 7.23 -3.48
N GLN A 109 -23.47 6.52 -3.05
CA GLN A 109 -23.41 5.59 -1.94
C GLN A 109 -22.95 4.18 -2.34
N GLN A 110 -23.05 3.84 -3.61
CA GLN A 110 -22.57 2.57 -4.17
C GLN A 110 -21.04 2.54 -4.29
N GLU A 111 -20.42 3.58 -4.83
CA GLU A 111 -18.96 3.77 -4.88
C GLU A 111 -18.36 3.82 -3.46
N PHE A 112 -19.10 4.44 -2.53
CA PHE A 112 -18.59 4.67 -1.18
C PHE A 112 -18.70 3.44 -0.24
N SER A 113 -19.80 2.68 -0.32
CA SER A 113 -19.92 1.39 0.38
C SER A 113 -18.88 0.38 -0.14
N TYR A 114 -18.48 0.52 -1.41
CA TYR A 114 -17.42 -0.27 -2.01
C TYR A 114 -16.06 0.07 -1.40
N LEU A 115 -15.69 1.34 -1.24
CA LEU A 115 -14.44 1.75 -0.59
C LEU A 115 -14.36 1.37 0.89
N PHE A 116 -15.45 1.51 1.65
CA PHE A 116 -15.50 1.07 3.05
C PHE A 116 -15.49 -0.47 3.17
N GLY A 117 -16.23 -1.15 2.29
CA GLY A 117 -16.19 -2.61 2.14
C GLY A 117 -14.79 -3.11 1.76
N LEU A 118 -14.06 -2.38 0.91
CA LEU A 118 -12.66 -2.64 0.58
C LEU A 118 -11.77 -2.44 1.81
N GLY A 119 -11.96 -1.40 2.63
CA GLY A 119 -11.18 -1.21 3.86
C GLY A 119 -11.31 -2.37 4.86
N ILE A 120 -12.54 -2.76 5.19
CA ILE A 120 -12.79 -3.91 6.08
C ILE A 120 -12.30 -5.21 5.43
N SER A 121 -12.58 -5.43 4.15
CA SER A 121 -12.12 -6.61 3.41
C SER A 121 -10.59 -6.70 3.38
N TRP A 122 -9.86 -5.59 3.20
CA TRP A 122 -8.39 -5.56 3.17
C TRP A 122 -7.79 -5.83 4.55
N THR A 123 -8.41 -5.35 5.63
CA THR A 123 -7.94 -5.68 6.99
C THR A 123 -8.17 -7.15 7.34
N ILE A 124 -9.33 -7.72 6.96
CA ILE A 124 -9.60 -9.15 7.14
C ILE A 124 -8.68 -9.99 6.26
N ALA A 125 -8.54 -9.64 4.97
CA ALA A 125 -7.67 -10.34 4.03
C ALA A 125 -6.20 -10.30 4.46
N SER A 126 -5.67 -9.14 4.86
CA SER A 126 -4.29 -9.03 5.35
C SER A 126 -4.08 -9.83 6.64
N THR A 127 -5.05 -9.85 7.56
CA THR A 127 -5.00 -10.66 8.78
C THR A 127 -5.01 -12.15 8.46
N VAL A 128 -5.94 -12.61 7.61
CA VAL A 128 -6.02 -14.01 7.17
C VAL A 128 -4.75 -14.41 6.43
N THR A 129 -4.24 -13.56 5.53
CA THR A 129 -3.01 -13.82 4.80
C THR A 129 -1.80 -13.89 5.74
N ALA A 130 -1.71 -12.99 6.71
CA ALA A 130 -0.66 -13.00 7.72
C ALA A 130 -0.74 -14.23 8.63
N LEU A 131 -1.93 -14.73 8.97
CA LEU A 131 -2.07 -15.91 9.83
C LEU A 131 -1.89 -17.22 9.08
N VAL A 132 -2.28 -17.30 7.80
CA VAL A 132 -2.24 -18.55 7.02
C VAL A 132 -0.95 -18.70 6.23
N PHE A 133 -0.52 -17.67 5.51
CA PHE A 133 0.63 -17.77 4.60
C PHE A 133 1.96 -17.46 5.29
N MET A 134 1.99 -16.51 6.22
CA MET A 134 3.23 -16.14 6.93
C MET A 134 3.89 -17.31 7.69
N PRO A 135 3.18 -18.16 8.48
CA PRO A 135 3.83 -19.29 9.14
C PRO A 135 4.43 -20.26 8.12
N LYS A 136 3.71 -20.53 7.02
CA LYS A 136 4.14 -21.43 5.95
C LYS A 136 5.37 -20.91 5.20
N PHE A 137 5.47 -19.60 5.00
CA PHE A 137 6.67 -18.97 4.42
C PHE A 137 7.88 -19.05 5.34
N ARG A 138 7.68 -18.90 6.66
CA ARG A 138 8.77 -19.04 7.65
C ARG A 138 9.28 -20.47 7.76
N GLU A 139 8.41 -21.47 7.68
CA GLU A 139 8.79 -22.89 7.74
C GLU A 139 9.72 -23.31 6.58
N ILE A 140 9.45 -22.82 5.36
CA ILE A 140 10.14 -23.29 4.13
C ILE A 140 11.39 -22.43 3.81
N ASN A 141 11.70 -21.42 4.64
CA ASN A 141 12.86 -20.52 4.51
C ASN A 141 13.04 -19.96 3.08
N CYS A 142 11.93 -19.65 2.41
CA CYS A 142 11.92 -19.11 1.07
C CYS A 142 12.31 -17.62 1.07
N THR A 143 13.10 -17.21 0.09
CA THR A 143 13.53 -15.81 -0.11
C THR A 143 12.53 -14.98 -0.90
N SER A 144 11.63 -15.66 -1.63
CA SER A 144 10.63 -15.03 -2.49
C SER A 144 9.35 -15.85 -2.52
N ALA A 145 8.20 -15.18 -2.69
CA ALA A 145 6.92 -15.84 -2.90
C ALA A 145 6.92 -16.79 -4.13
N TYR A 146 7.72 -16.49 -5.16
CA TYR A 146 7.82 -17.36 -6.35
C TYR A 146 8.63 -18.62 -6.11
N GLU A 147 9.59 -18.59 -5.17
CA GLU A 147 10.34 -19.77 -4.75
C GLU A 147 9.40 -20.79 -4.07
N TYR A 148 8.41 -20.31 -3.32
CA TYR A 148 7.35 -21.18 -2.79
C TYR A 148 6.53 -21.85 -3.90
N LEU A 149 6.20 -21.12 -4.97
CA LEU A 149 5.47 -21.69 -6.11
C LEU A 149 6.28 -22.76 -6.84
N GLU A 150 7.59 -22.57 -6.99
CA GLU A 150 8.48 -23.59 -7.58
C GLU A 150 8.55 -24.85 -6.72
N LYS A 151 8.66 -24.71 -5.38
CA LYS A 151 8.69 -25.87 -4.47
C LYS A 151 7.35 -26.62 -4.41
N ARG A 152 6.22 -25.93 -4.67
CA ARG A 152 4.88 -26.52 -4.57
C ARG A 152 4.38 -27.13 -5.88
N PHE A 153 4.71 -26.51 -7.02
CA PHE A 153 4.23 -26.89 -8.35
C PHE A 153 5.42 -27.27 -9.25
N ASP A 154 6.03 -26.30 -9.92
CA ASP A 154 7.12 -26.51 -10.87
C ASP A 154 7.81 -25.18 -11.24
N ARG A 155 9.03 -25.27 -11.79
CA ARG A 155 9.83 -24.11 -12.25
C ARG A 155 9.13 -23.28 -13.33
N LYS A 156 8.27 -23.89 -14.15
CA LYS A 156 7.48 -23.18 -15.17
C LYS A 156 6.54 -22.15 -14.55
N VAL A 157 5.87 -22.51 -13.44
CA VAL A 157 4.94 -21.62 -12.73
C VAL A 157 5.68 -20.42 -12.14
N ARG A 158 6.88 -20.63 -11.59
CA ARG A 158 7.75 -19.54 -11.11
C ARG A 158 8.09 -18.54 -12.22
N MET A 159 8.50 -19.02 -13.39
CA MET A 159 8.88 -18.15 -14.51
C MET A 159 7.68 -17.34 -15.00
N CYS A 160 6.52 -17.97 -15.18
CA CYS A 160 5.30 -17.27 -15.58
C CYS A 160 4.87 -16.21 -14.56
N ALA A 161 4.88 -16.54 -13.26
CA ALA A 161 4.47 -15.61 -12.20
C ALA A 161 5.44 -14.43 -12.06
N SER A 162 6.76 -14.68 -12.14
CA SER A 162 7.78 -13.63 -12.07
C SER A 162 7.67 -12.67 -13.26
N PHE A 163 7.44 -13.23 -14.46
CA PHE A 163 7.26 -12.45 -15.68
C PHE A 163 5.98 -11.62 -15.63
N ALA A 164 4.85 -12.21 -15.23
CA ALA A 164 3.57 -11.51 -15.11
C ALA A 164 3.64 -10.34 -14.12
N PHE A 165 4.31 -10.52 -12.97
CA PHE A 165 4.49 -9.44 -12.01
C PHE A 165 5.39 -8.33 -12.53
N SER A 166 6.51 -8.68 -13.17
CA SER A 166 7.42 -7.68 -13.76
C SER A 166 6.70 -6.87 -14.84
N PHE A 167 5.90 -7.54 -15.68
CA PHE A 167 5.07 -6.90 -16.69
C PHE A 167 4.00 -5.99 -16.05
N PHE A 168 3.29 -6.47 -15.04
CA PHE A 168 2.32 -5.64 -14.30
C PHE A 168 2.97 -4.37 -13.73
N MET A 169 4.13 -4.49 -13.09
CA MET A 169 4.86 -3.34 -12.53
C MET A 169 5.25 -2.33 -13.62
N VAL A 170 5.73 -2.79 -14.78
CA VAL A 170 6.08 -1.91 -15.91
C VAL A 170 4.85 -1.21 -16.48
N ASN A 171 3.71 -1.88 -16.56
CA ASN A 171 2.48 -1.26 -17.07
C ASN A 171 1.88 -0.24 -16.11
N ASN A 172 2.07 -0.39 -14.79
CA ASN A 172 1.60 0.61 -13.81
C ASN A 172 2.50 1.87 -13.74
N LEU A 173 3.60 1.91 -14.48
CA LEU A 173 4.49 3.08 -14.54
C LEU A 173 4.13 4.07 -15.67
N ASN A 174 3.25 3.68 -16.60
CA ASN A 174 2.74 4.52 -17.69
C ASN A 174 1.32 5.02 -17.40
#